data_AF-A0A081K868-F1
#
_entry.id   AF-A0A081K868-F1
#
_cell.length_a   1.000
_cell.length_b   1.000
_cell.length_c   1.000
_cell.angle_alpha   90.00
_cell.angle_beta   90.00
_cell.angle_gamma   90.00
#
_symmetry.space_group_name_H-M   'P 1'
#
loop_
_entity.id
_entity.type
_entity.pdbx_description
1 polymer ?
#
loop_
_entity_poly.entity_id
_entity_poly.type
_entity_poly.pdbx_seq_one_letter_code
_entity_poly.pdbx_strand_id
1 'polypeptide(L)'
;MSKNTESFAFEQSLAELETLVQKMESGDMSLEASLKAFEQGIRLTRDCQKALTDSEQKVQKLLEQNGELTTEPFNAVDGEPSADKEY
;
A
#
# COMPACT_ATOMS: atom_id res chain seq x y z
N MET A 1 13.77 -13.94 14.99
CA MET A 1 12.70 -13.11 15.56
C MET A 1 12.14 -12.04 14.62
N SER A 2 12.68 -11.78 13.40
CA SER A 2 12.28 -10.61 12.59
C SER A 2 11.10 -10.77 11.62
N LYS A 3 10.34 -11.88 11.60
CA LYS A 3 9.22 -12.01 10.64
C LYS A 3 7.96 -11.21 11.04
N ASN A 4 7.83 -10.82 12.31
CA ASN A 4 6.62 -10.18 12.81
C ASN A 4 6.71 -8.64 12.86
N THR A 5 7.91 -8.07 12.87
CA THR A 5 8.11 -6.63 13.10
C THR A 5 7.74 -5.79 11.87
N GLU A 6 8.11 -6.22 10.66
CA GLU A 6 7.80 -5.50 9.41
C GLU A 6 6.31 -5.53 9.08
N SER A 7 5.67 -6.70 9.24
CA SER A 7 4.22 -6.83 9.08
C SER A 7 3.47 -6.01 10.12
N PHE A 8 3.93 -6.01 11.37
CA PHE A 8 3.35 -5.17 12.42
C PHE A 8 3.51 -3.67 12.12
N ALA A 9 4.65 -3.26 11.54
CA ALA A 9 4.87 -1.87 11.14
C ALA A 9 3.94 -1.44 9.99
N PHE A 10 3.72 -2.31 8.99
CA PHE A 10 2.76 -2.06 7.91
C PHE A 10 1.33 -1.88 8.44
N GLU A 11 0.84 -2.84 9.22
CA GLU A 11 -0.53 -2.83 9.77
C GLU A 11 -0.76 -1.58 10.64
N GLN A 12 0.26 -1.19 11.42
CA GLN A 12 0.20 0.03 12.23
C GLN A 12 0.15 1.30 11.36
N SER A 13 1.03 1.44 10.37
CA SER A 13 1.03 2.59 9.47
C SER A 13 -0.28 2.70 8.67
N LEU A 14 -0.84 1.57 8.26
CA LEU A 14 -2.13 1.53 7.56
C LEU A 14 -3.27 1.99 8.46
N ALA A 15 -3.37 1.46 9.68
CA ALA A 15 -4.41 1.84 10.64
C ALA A 15 -4.33 3.34 11.01
N GLU A 16 -3.12 3.87 11.16
CA GLU A 16 -2.90 5.30 11.39
C GLU A 16 -3.35 6.15 10.20
N LEU A 17 -3.09 5.69 8.97
CA LEU A 17 -3.51 6.37 7.75
C LEU A 17 -5.03 6.39 7.60
N GLU A 18 -5.71 5.27 7.83
CA GLU A 18 -7.16 5.18 7.80
C GLU A 18 -7.82 6.12 8.81
N THR A 19 -7.30 6.15 10.04
CA THR A 19 -7.76 7.06 11.09
C THR A 19 -7.56 8.52 10.70
N LEU A 20 -6.44 8.83 10.04
CA LEU A 20 -6.13 10.18 9.57
C LEU A 20 -7.08 10.62 8.46
N VAL A 21 -7.33 9.75 7.48
CA VAL A 21 -8.28 10.00 6.38
C VAL A 21 -9.68 10.25 6.93
N GLN A 22 -10.17 9.40 7.84
CA GLN A 22 -11.47 9.60 8.48
C GLN A 22 -11.59 10.97 9.18
N LYS A 23 -10.52 11.42 9.85
CA LYS A 23 -10.48 12.76 10.46
C LYS A 23 -10.50 13.87 9.41
N MET A 24 -9.77 13.72 8.31
CA MET A 24 -9.77 14.70 7.22
C MET A 24 -11.15 14.79 6.54
N GLU A 25 -11.84 13.67 6.38
CA GLU A 25 -13.18 13.60 5.79
C GLU A 25 -14.28 14.20 6.69
N SER A 26 -14.06 14.25 8.01
CA SER A 26 -15.01 14.88 8.94
C SER A 26 -15.20 16.38 8.70
N GLY A 27 -14.20 17.05 8.11
CA GLY A 27 -14.26 18.48 7.79
C GLY A 27 -14.07 19.43 8.98
N ASP A 28 -13.88 18.91 10.20
CA ASP A 28 -13.76 19.72 11.43
C ASP A 28 -12.33 20.29 11.67
N MET A 29 -11.44 20.15 10.69
CA MET A 29 -10.03 20.54 10.82
C MET A 29 -9.78 21.97 10.35
N SER A 30 -8.98 22.72 11.11
CA SER A 30 -8.46 24.01 10.64
C SER A 30 -7.48 23.81 9.48
N LEU A 31 -7.28 24.84 8.66
CA LEU A 31 -6.35 24.77 7.52
C LEU A 31 -4.94 24.30 7.92
N GLU A 32 -4.40 24.82 9.02
CA GLU A 32 -3.09 24.40 9.53
C GLU A 32 -3.09 22.92 9.95
N ALA A 33 -4.16 22.46 10.62
CA ALA A 33 -4.29 21.07 11.01
C ALA A 33 -4.41 20.15 9.78
N SER A 34 -5.15 20.57 8.76
CA SER A 34 -5.32 19.83 7.51
C SER A 34 -4.00 19.68 6.74
N LEU A 35 -3.15 20.71 6.74
CA LEU A 35 -1.82 20.64 6.14
C LEU A 35 -0.91 19.65 6.88
N LYS A 36 -0.91 19.67 8.22
CA LYS A 36 -0.16 18.70 9.03
C LYS A 36 -0.66 17.27 8.82
N ALA A 37 -1.98 17.08 8.75
CA ALA A 37 -2.57 15.79 8.45
C ALA A 37 -2.18 15.30 7.06
N PHE A 38 -2.16 16.17 6.06
CA PHE A 38 -1.71 15.81 4.72
C PHE A 38 -0.24 15.37 4.71
N GLU A 39 0.67 16.12 5.35
CA GLU A 39 2.08 15.74 5.48
C GLU A 39 2.26 14.38 6.17
N GLN A 40 1.52 14.15 7.24
CA GLN A 40 1.51 12.86 7.94
C GLN A 40 0.98 11.74 7.04
N GLY A 41 -0.09 11.96 6.28
CA GLY A 41 -0.65 10.98 5.35
C GLY A 41 0.33 10.58 4.25
N ILE A 42 1.09 11.55 3.70
CA ILE A 42 2.15 11.28 2.73
C ILE A 42 3.25 10.41 3.34
N ARG A 43 3.65 10.68 4.58
CA ARG A 43 4.65 9.87 5.28
C ARG A 43 4.15 8.43 5.49
N LEU A 44 2.95 8.25 6.04
CA LEU A 44 2.37 6.93 6.29
C LEU A 44 2.23 6.12 5.00
N THR A 45 1.80 6.76 3.91
CA THR A 45 1.72 6.12 2.58
C THR A 45 3.08 5.60 2.11
N ARG A 46 4.14 6.38 2.29
CA ARG A 46 5.51 5.97 1.93
C ARG A 46 6.01 4.82 2.79
N ASP A 47 5.70 4.84 4.09
CA ASP A 47 6.08 3.77 5.02
C ASP A 47 5.38 2.46 4.63
N CYS A 48 4.09 2.50 4.29
CA CYS A 48 3.34 1.34 3.77
C CYS A 48 3.95 0.80 2.47
N GLN A 49 4.22 1.67 1.49
CA GLN A 49 4.83 1.27 0.21
C GLN A 49 6.19 0.60 0.42
N LYS A 50 7.03 1.16 1.30
CA LYS A 50 8.33 0.59 1.63
C LYS A 50 8.20 -0.81 2.22
N ALA A 51 7.30 -1.01 3.18
CA ALA A 51 7.09 -2.31 3.80
C ALA A 51 6.63 -3.38 2.79
N LEU A 52 5.78 -2.99 1.82
CA LEU A 52 5.35 -3.86 0.73
C LEU A 52 6.52 -4.21 -0.21
N THR A 53 7.30 -3.23 -0.65
CA THR A 53 8.47 -3.45 -1.51
C THR A 53 9.51 -4.35 -0.83
N ASP A 54 9.80 -4.11 0.45
CA ASP A 54 10.76 -4.92 1.21
C ASP A 54 10.26 -6.37 1.37
N SER A 55 8.95 -6.55 1.51
CA SER A 55 8.31 -7.87 1.56
C SER A 55 8.37 -8.59 0.22
N GLU A 56 8.08 -7.91 -0.88
CA GLU A 56 8.17 -8.44 -2.25
C GLU A 56 9.58 -8.90 -2.58
N GLN A 57 10.60 -8.07 -2.31
CA GLN A 57 12.01 -8.42 -2.53
C GLN A 57 12.42 -9.66 -1.73
N LYS A 58 11.89 -9.81 -0.52
CA LYS A 58 12.17 -10.97 0.32
C LYS A 58 11.53 -12.24 -0.24
N VAL A 59 10.30 -12.16 -0.73
CA VAL A 59 9.62 -13.28 -1.41
C VAL A 59 10.41 -13.67 -2.65
N GLN A 60 10.80 -12.70 -3.49
CA GLN A 60 11.59 -12.94 -4.68
C GLN A 60 12.88 -13.69 -4.36
N LYS A 61 13.68 -13.19 -3.40
CA LYS A 61 14.92 -13.84 -2.93
C LYS A 61 14.73 -15.29 -2.45
N LEU A 62 13.60 -15.59 -1.80
CA LEU A 62 13.30 -16.96 -1.35
C LEU A 62 12.95 -17.89 -2.53
N LEU A 63 12.28 -17.38 -3.57
CA LEU A 63 12.00 -18.13 -4.78
C LEU A 63 13.29 -18.43 -5.58
N GLU A 64 14.21 -17.46 -5.71
CA GLU A 64 15.47 -17.68 -6.43
C GLU A 64 16.37 -18.72 -5.73
N GLN A 65 16.35 -18.78 -4.40
CA GLN A 65 17.11 -19.78 -3.62
C GLN A 65 16.62 -21.22 -3.82
N ASN A 66 15.38 -21.42 -4.28
CA ASN A 66 14.79 -22.74 -4.54
C ASN A 66 14.99 -23.24 -5.99
N GLY A 67 15.76 -22.53 -6.81
CA GLY A 67 16.31 -23.05 -8.07
C GLY A 67 15.48 -22.87 -9.33
N GLU A 68 14.27 -22.30 -9.26
CA GLU A 68 13.51 -21.89 -10.46
C GLU A 68 12.58 -20.70 -10.13
N LEU A 69 12.88 -19.54 -10.72
CA LEU A 69 12.01 -18.36 -10.69
C LEU A 69 10.98 -18.48 -11.81
N THR A 70 9.73 -18.75 -11.45
CA THR A 70 8.57 -18.45 -12.31
C THR A 70 7.84 -17.26 -11.72
N THR A 71 8.10 -16.06 -12.27
CA THR A 71 7.32 -14.86 -12.00
C THR A 71 6.39 -14.61 -13.18
N GLU A 72 5.09 -14.73 -12.95
CA GLU A 72 4.08 -14.27 -13.89
C GLU A 72 3.82 -12.77 -13.64
N PRO A 73 3.73 -11.92 -14.68
CA PRO A 73 3.36 -10.53 -14.50
C PRO A 73 1.97 -10.44 -13.88
N PHE A 74 1.85 -9.64 -12.81
CA PHE A 74 0.55 -9.35 -12.21
C PHE A 74 -0.25 -8.49 -13.19
N ASN A 75 -1.17 -9.12 -13.91
CA ASN A 75 -2.12 -8.42 -14.77
C ASN A 75 -3.20 -7.84 -13.86
N ALA A 76 -3.00 -6.60 -13.41
CA ALA A 76 -4.09 -5.79 -12.90
C ALA A 76 -5.11 -5.69 -14.04
N VAL A 77 -6.25 -6.34 -13.88
CA VAL A 77 -7.34 -6.28 -14.86
C VAL A 77 -7.90 -4.86 -14.77
N ASP A 78 -7.28 -3.93 -15.49
CA ASP A 78 -7.88 -2.64 -15.77
C ASP A 78 -9.13 -2.95 -16.60
N GLY A 79 -10.28 -2.88 -15.92
CA GLY A 79 -11.57 -3.17 -16.52
C GLY A 79 -11.87 -2.15 -17.62
N GLU A 80 -11.52 -2.49 -18.85
CA GLU A 80 -12.20 -1.91 -20.01
C GLU A 80 -13.60 -2.54 -20.09
N PRO A 81 -14.69 -1.76 -20.03
CA PRO A 81 -16.00 -2.28 -20.36
C PRO A 81 -15.99 -2.63 -21.85
N SER A 82 -16.18 -3.90 -22.18
CA SER A 82 -16.41 -4.34 -23.55
C SER A 82 -17.64 -3.60 -24.07
N ALA A 83 -17.39 -2.61 -24.91
CA ALA A 83 -18.41 -2.01 -25.76
C ALA A 83 -18.81 -3.08 -26.79
N ASP A 84 -19.71 -3.97 -26.38
CA ASP A 84 -20.36 -4.92 -27.26
C ASP A 84 -21.17 -4.09 -28.27
N LYS A 85 -20.58 -3.98 -29.46
CA LYS A 85 -21.13 -3.28 -30.61
C LYS A 85 -22.44 -3.95 -31.01
N GLU A 86 -23.49 -3.16 -30.96
CA GLU A 86 -24.68 -3.28 -31.79
C GLU A 86 -24.26 -3.41 -33.27
N TYR A 87 -24.66 -4.49 -33.94
CA TYR A 87 -25.23 -4.61 -35.29
C TYR A 87 -25.39 -6.09 -35.68
#